data_AF-A0A6A2ZRS4-F1
#
_entry.id   AF-A0A6A2ZRS4-F1
#
_cell.length_a   1.000
_cell.length_b   1.000
_cell.length_c   1.000
_cell.angle_alpha   90.00
_cell.angle_beta   90.00
_cell.angle_gamma   90.00
#
_symmetry.space_group_name_H-M   'P 1'
#
loop_
_entity.id
_entity.type
_entity.pdbx_description
1 polymer ?
#
loop_
_entity_poly.entity_id
_entity_poly.type
_entity_poly.pdbx_seq_one_letter_code
_entity_poly.pdbx_strand_id
1 'polypeptide(L)'
;MILYLLGFCESRGLQVRVRVMEEEAIRCVEARRLGYKAKQGYVVYRVRVRWGGRKRPVFKGIVYGKPTNQGVTQLKFQRSKRSVAEERAGRKLGGLSVHRELRGLTSAGKKYRGLRGKGHLHHKARPSRRANWRRNNTLSLRRYR
;
A
#
# COMPACT_ATOMS: atom_id res chain seq x y z
N MET A 1 14.87 3.35 3.74
CA MET A 1 13.42 3.07 3.85
C MET A 1 12.62 4.34 3.54
N ILE A 2 12.19 4.48 2.28
CA ILE A 2 11.09 5.30 1.72
C ILE A 2 11.00 6.80 2.12
N LEU A 3 11.38 7.72 1.22
CA LEU A 3 10.36 8.45 0.43
C LEU A 3 10.75 8.76 -1.01
N TYR A 4 9.72 8.55 -1.82
CA TYR A 4 9.48 9.07 -3.15
C TYR A 4 8.98 10.49 -3.04
N LEU A 5 9.68 11.47 -3.58
CA LEU A 5 9.06 12.70 -4.04
C LEU A 5 10.04 13.42 -4.96
N LEU A 6 9.68 13.48 -6.24
CA LEU A 6 9.66 14.70 -7.06
C LEU A 6 9.47 14.30 -8.53
N GLY A 7 8.67 15.11 -9.21
CA GLY A 7 8.81 15.31 -10.64
C GLY A 7 8.01 14.35 -11.50
N PHE A 8 6.80 14.78 -11.81
CA PHE A 8 6.07 14.41 -13.01
C PHE A 8 6.79 15.05 -14.22
N CYS A 9 7.83 14.43 -14.77
CA CYS A 9 8.29 14.73 -16.14
C CYS A 9 9.21 13.62 -16.65
N GLU A 10 9.00 13.24 -17.90
CA GLU A 10 9.77 12.31 -18.74
C GLU A 10 10.29 10.99 -18.15
N SER A 11 9.53 9.93 -18.40
CA SER A 11 10.12 8.63 -18.74
C SER A 11 9.08 7.82 -19.52
N ARG A 12 8.81 8.26 -20.76
CA ARG A 12 7.91 7.55 -21.68
C ARG A 12 8.49 6.20 -22.13
N GLY A 13 9.79 5.94 -21.97
CA GLY A 13 10.46 4.76 -22.54
C GLY A 13 10.88 3.63 -21.61
N LEU A 14 10.67 3.69 -20.28
CA LEU A 14 11.26 2.69 -19.38
C LEU A 14 10.20 1.75 -18.81
N GLN A 15 10.30 0.48 -19.22
CA GLN A 15 9.64 -0.67 -18.60
C GLN A 15 9.86 -0.65 -17.07
N VAL A 16 9.06 -1.43 -16.34
CA VAL A 16 9.00 -1.52 -14.88
C VAL A 16 10.33 -2.02 -14.25
N ARG A 17 11.42 -1.27 -14.43
CA ARG A 17 12.73 -1.52 -13.82
C ARG A 17 12.81 -0.70 -12.55
N VAL A 18 13.00 -1.39 -11.44
CA VAL A 18 13.50 -0.80 -10.20
C VAL A 18 14.95 -0.41 -10.48
N ARG A 19 15.20 0.84 -10.86
CA ARG A 19 16.56 1.35 -11.00
C ARG A 19 17.04 1.88 -9.66
N VAL A 20 18.25 1.47 -9.27
CA VAL A 20 19.00 2.11 -8.20
C VAL A 20 19.30 3.52 -8.69
N MET A 21 18.99 4.53 -7.89
CA MET A 21 19.35 5.90 -8.22
C MET A 21 20.82 6.09 -7.84
N GLU A 22 21.69 6.37 -8.81
CA GLU A 22 22.99 6.98 -8.53
C GLU A 22 22.78 8.49 -8.31
N GLU A 23 23.13 8.90 -7.09
CA GLU A 23 23.65 10.20 -6.66
C GLU A 23 22.72 11.43 -6.61
N GLU A 24 21.78 11.66 -7.54
CA GLU A 24 20.97 12.91 -7.50
C GLU A 24 19.85 12.92 -6.44
N ALA A 25 19.54 11.77 -5.85
CA ALA A 25 18.44 11.63 -4.88
C ALA A 25 18.80 12.11 -3.45
N ILE A 26 20.06 12.45 -3.20
CA ILE A 26 20.63 12.56 -1.84
C ILE A 26 20.30 13.91 -1.14
N ARG A 27 19.85 14.93 -1.88
CA ARG A 27 19.51 16.27 -1.34
C ARG A 27 18.03 16.52 -1.03
N CYS A 28 17.17 15.50 -0.99
CA CYS A 28 15.76 15.72 -0.62
C CYS A 28 15.56 15.76 0.90
N VAL A 29 15.14 16.92 1.43
CA VAL A 29 14.71 17.13 2.83
C VAL A 29 13.72 16.05 3.29
N GLU A 30 12.80 15.66 2.42
CA GLU A 30 11.77 14.67 2.74
C GLU A 30 12.39 13.28 3.02
N ALA A 31 13.43 12.86 2.31
CA ALA A 31 14.07 11.56 2.58
C ALA A 31 14.67 11.51 3.99
N ARG A 32 15.28 12.61 4.44
CA ARG A 32 15.81 12.75 5.81
C ARG A 32 14.69 12.69 6.85
N ARG A 33 13.53 13.31 6.57
CA ARG A 33 12.34 13.27 7.45
C ARG A 33 11.85 11.87 7.78
N LEU A 34 12.00 10.89 6.88
CA LEU A 34 11.60 9.49 7.17
C LEU A 34 12.75 8.58 7.60
N GLY A 35 13.90 9.18 7.90
CA GLY A 35 15.02 8.46 8.49
C GLY A 35 16.02 7.92 7.47
N TYR A 36 16.10 8.47 6.26
CA TYR A 36 17.28 8.26 5.40
C TYR A 36 18.52 8.92 6.03
N LYS A 37 19.61 8.17 6.10
CA LYS A 37 20.94 8.66 6.48
C LYS A 37 21.92 8.29 5.37
N ALA A 38 22.83 9.19 5.01
CA ALA A 38 23.89 8.92 4.05
C ALA A 38 24.99 8.07 4.72
N LYS A 39 24.70 6.78 4.89
CA LYS A 39 25.61 5.75 5.42
C LYS A 39 25.48 4.49 4.57
N GLN A 40 26.52 3.65 4.56
CA GLN A 40 26.46 2.32 3.92
C GLN A 40 25.27 1.51 4.48
N GLY A 41 24.56 0.79 3.60
CA GLY A 41 23.36 0.02 3.94
C GLY A 41 22.00 0.71 3.67
N TYR A 42 22.00 1.97 3.22
CA TYR A 42 20.78 2.64 2.74
C TYR A 42 20.70 2.64 1.21
N VAL A 43 19.58 2.17 0.66
CA VAL A 43 19.31 2.21 -0.79
C VAL A 43 17.99 2.92 -1.08
N VAL A 44 18.00 3.75 -2.14
CA VAL A 44 16.82 4.49 -2.62
C VAL A 44 16.41 3.94 -3.98
N TYR A 45 15.10 3.72 -4.13
CA TYR A 45 14.52 3.14 -5.34
C TYR A 45 13.38 4.00 -5.87
N ARG A 46 13.27 4.08 -7.20
CA ARG A 46 12.11 4.63 -7.90
C ARG A 46 11.30 3.52 -8.59
N VAL A 47 10.03 3.40 -8.21
CA VAL A 47 8.97 2.55 -8.77
C VAL A 47 7.88 3.41 -9.42
N ARG A 48 7.49 3.03 -10.64
CA ARG A 48 6.36 3.61 -11.36
C ARG A 48 5.07 2.85 -11.07
N VAL A 49 3.99 3.59 -10.83
CA VAL A 49 2.62 3.06 -10.72
C VAL A 49 1.72 3.81 -11.71
N ARG A 50 0.94 3.08 -12.49
CA ARG A 50 0.01 3.66 -13.47
C ARG A 50 -1.04 4.52 -12.77
N TRP A 51 -1.35 5.67 -13.33
CA TRP A 51 -2.42 6.55 -12.86
C TRP A 51 -3.80 5.99 -13.24
N GLY A 52 -4.85 6.47 -12.57
CA GLY A 52 -6.23 6.01 -12.79
C GLY A 52 -6.79 5.11 -11.68
N GLY A 53 -8.02 4.65 -11.92
CA GLY A 53 -8.77 3.75 -11.05
C GLY A 53 -8.46 2.27 -11.29
N ARG A 54 -9.26 1.38 -10.69
CA ARG A 54 -9.12 -0.05 -10.86
C ARG A 54 -10.27 -0.58 -11.72
N LYS A 55 -9.95 -1.20 -12.86
CA LYS A 55 -10.90 -2.05 -13.59
C LYS A 55 -10.99 -3.41 -12.92
N ARG A 56 -12.20 -3.98 -12.77
CA ARG A 56 -12.36 -5.37 -12.32
C ARG A 56 -11.80 -6.31 -13.41
N PRO A 57 -10.96 -7.31 -13.05
CA PRO A 57 -10.46 -8.28 -14.03
C PRO A 57 -11.55 -9.32 -14.31
N VAL A 58 -12.45 -9.01 -15.24
CA VAL A 58 -13.50 -9.92 -15.71
C VAL A 58 -13.38 -10.11 -17.22
N PHE A 59 -13.54 -11.35 -17.67
CA PHE A 59 -13.54 -11.67 -19.09
C PHE A 59 -14.71 -10.97 -19.78
N LYS A 60 -14.44 -10.27 -20.88
CA LYS A 60 -15.41 -9.48 -21.67
C LYS A 60 -16.22 -8.44 -20.87
N GLY A 61 -15.89 -8.16 -19.61
CA GLY A 61 -16.66 -7.24 -18.78
C GLY A 61 -17.96 -7.83 -18.21
N ILE A 62 -18.21 -9.13 -18.39
CA ILE A 62 -19.46 -9.78 -17.97
C ILE A 62 -19.37 -10.16 -16.49
N VAL A 63 -20.38 -9.77 -15.71
CA VAL A 63 -20.51 -10.11 -14.29
C VAL A 63 -21.88 -10.73 -14.06
N TYR A 64 -21.90 -11.98 -13.60
CA TYR A 64 -23.13 -12.68 -13.23
C TYR A 64 -23.57 -12.35 -11.80
N GLY A 65 -24.84 -12.60 -11.50
CA GLY A 65 -25.44 -12.43 -10.18
C GLY A 65 -26.15 -11.08 -9.99
N LYS A 66 -26.25 -10.64 -8.73
CA LYS A 66 -27.06 -9.48 -8.35
C LYS A 66 -26.57 -8.18 -9.03
N PRO A 67 -27.49 -7.27 -9.45
CA PRO A 67 -27.15 -6.00 -10.11
C PRO A 67 -26.14 -5.12 -9.36
N THR A 68 -26.17 -5.16 -8.02
CA THR A 68 -25.25 -4.42 -7.14
C THR A 68 -23.76 -4.74 -7.40
N ASN A 69 -23.46 -5.94 -7.92
CA ASN A 69 -22.10 -6.40 -8.15
C ASN A 69 -21.62 -6.19 -9.59
N GLN A 70 -22.45 -5.67 -10.50
CA GLN A 70 -22.14 -5.62 -11.94
C GLN A 70 -21.11 -4.55 -12.35
N GLY A 71 -20.80 -3.58 -11.49
CA GLY A 71 -19.86 -2.50 -11.82
C GLY A 71 -18.44 -2.96 -12.17
N VAL A 72 -17.91 -2.54 -13.32
CA VAL A 72 -16.58 -2.95 -13.82
C VAL A 72 -15.54 -1.83 -13.79
N THR A 73 -15.87 -0.63 -14.26
CA THR A 73 -14.89 0.45 -14.54
C THR A 73 -14.78 1.49 -13.43
N GLN A 74 -15.88 1.84 -12.75
CA GLN A 74 -15.92 2.94 -11.77
C GLN A 74 -15.36 2.58 -10.39
N LEU A 75 -14.71 1.42 -10.23
CA LEU A 75 -14.20 0.96 -8.96
C LEU A 75 -12.91 1.72 -8.56
N LYS A 76 -12.87 2.17 -7.31
CA LYS A 76 -11.66 2.74 -6.70
C LYS A 76 -10.92 1.65 -5.91
N PHE A 77 -9.60 1.65 -6.01
CA PHE A 77 -8.80 0.70 -5.25
C PHE A 77 -8.74 1.10 -3.77
N GLN A 78 -8.96 0.15 -2.87
CA GLN A 78 -8.94 0.40 -1.42
C GLN A 78 -7.55 0.80 -0.89
N ARG A 79 -6.46 0.35 -1.53
CA ARG A 79 -5.10 0.74 -1.14
C ARG A 79 -4.65 1.99 -1.89
N SER A 80 -3.76 2.76 -1.27
CA SER A 80 -3.13 3.92 -1.91
C SER A 80 -2.09 3.49 -2.95
N LYS A 81 -1.87 4.30 -3.99
CA LYS A 81 -0.82 4.08 -5.00
C LYS A 81 0.57 3.98 -4.38
N ARG A 82 0.84 4.75 -3.30
CA ARG A 82 2.08 4.67 -2.51
C ARG A 82 2.26 3.28 -1.91
N SER A 83 1.22 2.69 -1.32
CA SER A 83 1.28 1.32 -0.78
C SER A 83 1.54 0.28 -1.86
N VAL A 84 1.00 0.47 -3.08
CA VAL A 84 1.26 -0.41 -4.22
C VAL A 84 2.71 -0.32 -4.68
N ALA A 85 3.28 0.89 -4.71
CA ALA A 85 4.68 1.10 -5.05
C ALA A 85 5.61 0.41 -4.04
N GLU A 86 5.32 0.55 -2.75
CA GLU A 86 6.05 -0.10 -1.67
C GLU A 86 6.00 -1.63 -1.79
N GLU A 87 4.81 -2.21 -2.05
CA GLU A 87 4.65 -3.65 -2.26
C GLU A 87 5.39 -4.17 -3.50
N ARG A 88 5.38 -3.42 -4.62
CA ARG A 88 6.13 -3.77 -5.84
C ARG A 88 7.64 -3.77 -5.58
N ALA A 89 8.15 -2.77 -4.87
CA ALA A 89 9.55 -2.70 -4.46
C ALA A 89 9.91 -3.88 -3.55
N GLY A 90 9.10 -4.16 -2.52
CA GLY A 90 9.36 -5.25 -1.58
C GLY A 90 9.38 -6.63 -2.21
N ARG A 91 8.47 -6.92 -3.16
CA ARG A 91 8.49 -8.18 -3.90
C ARG A 91 9.73 -8.35 -4.78
N LYS A 92 10.25 -7.26 -5.36
CA LYS A 92 11.41 -7.32 -6.27
C LYS A 92 12.74 -7.36 -5.51
N LEU A 93 12.79 -6.76 -4.32
CA LEU A 93 13.99 -6.55 -3.52
C LEU A 93 13.96 -7.39 -2.22
N GLY A 94 13.65 -8.68 -2.34
CA GLY A 94 13.37 -9.56 -1.20
C GLY A 94 14.49 -9.72 -0.17
N GLY A 95 15.75 -9.43 -0.54
CA GLY A 95 16.91 -9.49 0.37
C GLY A 95 17.13 -8.24 1.23
N LEU A 96 16.41 -7.15 0.96
CA LEU A 96 16.44 -5.97 1.81
C LEU A 96 15.33 -6.07 2.87
N SER A 97 15.49 -5.37 3.99
CA SER A 97 14.55 -5.35 5.14
C SER A 97 13.19 -4.67 4.83
N VAL A 98 12.76 -4.79 3.58
CA VAL A 98 11.54 -4.34 2.94
C VAL A 98 10.56 -5.52 3.00
N HIS A 99 10.24 -5.99 4.22
CA HIS A 99 9.17 -6.96 4.48
C HIS A 99 7.98 -6.35 5.26
N ARG A 100 8.07 -5.07 5.65
CA ARG A 100 7.06 -4.37 6.46
C ARG A 100 5.90 -3.86 5.60
N GLU A 101 6.21 -3.40 4.40
CA GLU A 101 5.31 -3.02 3.31
C GLU A 101 4.46 -4.19 2.80
N LEU A 102 5.02 -5.40 2.68
CA LEU A 102 4.24 -6.60 2.34
C LEU A 102 3.14 -6.88 3.38
N ARG A 103 3.44 -6.63 4.68
CA ARG A 103 2.48 -6.74 5.79
C ARG A 103 1.61 -5.49 5.99
N GLY A 104 1.79 -4.45 5.16
CA GLY A 104 1.04 -3.20 5.26
C GLY A 104 1.27 -2.43 6.57
N LEU A 105 2.47 -2.54 7.14
CA LEU A 105 2.88 -1.88 8.39
C LEU A 105 3.57 -0.52 8.16
N THR A 106 3.79 -0.15 6.90
CA THR A 106 4.30 1.18 6.53
C THR A 106 3.29 2.28 6.84
N SER A 107 3.75 3.54 6.82
CA SER A 107 2.88 4.70 7.04
C SER A 107 1.74 4.81 6.02
N ALA A 108 2.00 4.39 4.76
CA ALA A 108 1.00 4.29 3.71
C ALA A 108 0.04 3.11 3.96
N GLY A 109 0.58 1.98 4.44
CA GLY A 109 -0.20 0.81 4.84
C GLY A 109 -1.19 1.11 5.97
N LYS A 110 -0.72 1.76 7.03
CA LYS A 110 -1.55 2.20 8.16
C LYS A 110 -2.62 3.21 7.75
N LYS A 111 -2.35 4.07 6.76
CA LYS A 111 -3.31 5.07 6.25
C LYS A 111 -4.55 4.39 5.67
N TYR A 112 -4.38 3.48 4.70
CA TYR A 112 -5.53 2.84 4.05
C TYR A 112 -6.28 1.88 4.99
N ARG A 113 -5.60 1.32 5.99
CA ARG A 113 -6.22 0.46 7.02
C ARG A 113 -7.06 1.24 8.04
N GLY A 114 -7.09 2.58 7.98
CA GLY A 114 -7.83 3.41 8.93
C GLY A 114 -7.19 3.47 10.32
N LEU A 115 -5.87 3.22 10.42
CA LEU A 115 -5.15 3.13 11.71
C LEU A 115 -4.46 4.43 12.12
N ARG A 116 -4.63 5.52 11.34
CA ARG A 116 -4.03 6.83 11.67
C ARG A 116 -4.77 7.56 12.79
N GLY A 117 -6.10 7.58 12.77
CA GLY A 117 -6.90 8.20 13.84
C GLY A 117 -7.16 7.22 14.98
N LYS A 118 -7.40 7.74 16.19
CA LYS A 118 -7.76 7.00 17.42
C LYS A 118 -9.15 7.47 17.90
N GLY A 119 -9.77 6.74 18.82
CA GLY A 119 -11.08 7.10 19.38
C GLY A 119 -12.28 6.44 18.70
N HIS A 120 -13.46 6.99 18.98
CA HIS A 120 -14.76 6.39 18.65
C HIS A 120 -14.94 6.10 17.15
N LEU A 121 -14.48 6.98 16.25
CA LEU A 121 -14.57 6.75 14.79
C LEU A 121 -13.75 5.56 14.28
N HIS A 122 -12.76 5.09 15.05
CA HIS A 122 -11.80 4.08 14.63
C HIS A 122 -11.90 2.76 15.41
N HIS A 123 -12.96 2.55 16.21
CA HIS A 123 -13.13 1.33 17.00
C HIS A 123 -13.22 0.09 16.11
N LYS A 124 -13.97 0.14 14.99
CA LYS A 124 -14.11 -0.97 14.03
C LYS A 124 -12.83 -1.28 13.24
N ALA A 125 -11.87 -0.36 13.23
CA ALA A 125 -10.59 -0.55 12.53
C ALA A 125 -9.55 -1.31 13.37
N ARG A 126 -9.71 -1.36 14.70
CA ARG A 126 -8.73 -1.93 15.64
C ARG A 126 -9.18 -3.28 16.22
N PRO A 127 -8.26 -4.26 16.40
CA PRO A 127 -6.84 -4.28 16.00
C PRO A 127 -6.65 -4.44 14.47
N SER A 128 -7.62 -5.06 13.80
CA SER A 128 -7.84 -4.99 12.36
C SER A 128 -9.34 -5.16 12.08
N ARG A 129 -9.84 -4.69 10.94
CA ARG A 129 -11.26 -4.85 10.57
C ARG A 129 -11.73 -6.32 10.63
N ARG A 130 -10.92 -7.26 10.14
CA ARG A 130 -11.24 -8.70 10.16
C ARG A 130 -11.21 -9.28 11.58
N ALA A 131 -10.21 -8.92 12.38
CA ALA A 131 -10.12 -9.39 13.76
C ALA A 131 -11.27 -8.85 14.63
N ASN A 132 -11.65 -7.59 14.43
CA ASN A 132 -12.80 -6.99 15.10
C ASN A 132 -14.11 -7.67 14.68
N TRP A 133 -14.30 -7.87 13.37
CA TRP A 133 -15.47 -8.59 12.87
C TRP A 133 -15.55 -10.01 13.44
N ARG A 134 -14.45 -10.76 13.48
CA ARG A 134 -14.43 -12.10 14.10
C ARG A 134 -14.87 -12.04 15.56
N ARG A 135 -14.28 -11.15 16.37
CA ARG A 135 -14.65 -11.00 17.79
C ARG A 135 -16.16 -10.79 17.99
N ASN A 136 -16.80 -9.98 17.15
CA ASN A 136 -18.20 -9.63 17.32
C ASN A 136 -19.18 -10.66 16.75
N ASN A 137 -18.74 -11.49 15.79
CA ASN A 137 -19.58 -12.50 15.13
C ASN A 137 -19.30 -13.92 15.63
N THR A 138 -18.26 -14.12 16.44
CA THR A 138 -17.98 -15.40 17.08
C THR A 138 -18.95 -15.62 18.23
N LEU A 139 -19.70 -16.72 18.17
CA LEU A 139 -20.57 -17.16 19.26
C LEU A 139 -19.73 -17.48 20.50
N SER A 140 -20.02 -16.81 21.61
CA SER A 140 -19.34 -17.04 22.90
C SER A 140 -20.19 -17.96 23.77
N LEU A 141 -19.89 -19.26 23.76
CA LEU A 141 -20.51 -20.24 24.65
C LEU A 141 -19.67 -20.35 25.93
N ARG A 142 -20.16 -19.79 27.03
CA ARG A 142 -19.53 -19.92 28.35
C ARG A 142 -19.86 -21.29 28.95
N ARG A 143 -18.92 -21.88 29.69
CA ARG A 143 -19.07 -23.19 30.35
C ARG A 143 -20.26 -23.21 31.33
N TYR A 144 -20.43 -22.11 32.04
CA TYR A 144 -21.59 -21.83 32.89
C TYR A 144 -22.14 -20.47 32.48
N ARG A 145 -23.45 -20.29 32.62
CA ARG A 145 -24.14 -19.04 32.32
C ARG A 145 -24.13 -18.12 33.53
#